data_AF-A0A4P5ZF63-F1
#
_entry.id   AF-A0A4P5ZF63-F1
#
_cell.length_a   1.000
_cell.length_b   1.000
_cell.length_c   1.000
_cell.angle_alpha   90.00
_cell.angle_beta   90.00
_cell.angle_gamma   90.00
#
_symmetry.space_group_name_H-M   'P 1'
#
loop_
_entity.id
_entity.type
_entity.pdbx_description
1 polymer ?
#
loop_
_entity_poly.entity_id
_entity_poly.type
_entity_poly.pdbx_seq_one_letter_code
_entity_poly.pdbx_strand_id
1 'polypeptide(L)'
;MTATMEETKTTSLYYREGSSDKEYHVRLEAKDNGFVVNIAYGRRGSTLSTGTKTHSPVYYDAALLIFERLVREKRAKGYTTGPTGTPYQHTEQAAQVSGLLPQLLNPIEETEVLQLIADPRWAMQEKMDGKRLLLRKEGHRIEGINKKGLVVGVPATVIKTASELGGDFVLDGECIGDHLHAFDLLFLNGEDLRAKSYHHRYVLLLNLLASGLPKHIRIVGCFIDPLDKTSWLHTFKRQKAEGIVFKRLDSPYTPGRPNSGGSQLKHKFVATLSAVVAKVNTQRSVQLRLLNHEGWQIVGNVAIPPNHSIPGVGAIVEVRYLYAYPDGSLFQPVYLGERSDVGVEECVVSQLQFKRVTEDDV
;
A
#
# COMPACT_ATOMS: atom_id res chain seq x y z
N MET A 1 23.73 17.97 39.27
CA MET A 1 22.93 17.99 38.02
C MET A 1 23.78 17.36 36.95
N THR A 2 23.44 16.13 36.58
CA THR A 2 24.18 15.29 35.64
C THR A 2 24.01 15.88 34.24
N ALA A 3 25.11 16.35 33.64
CA ALA A 3 25.16 16.68 32.22
C ALA A 3 24.86 15.40 31.44
N THR A 4 23.71 15.35 30.76
CA THR A 4 23.39 14.28 29.82
C THR A 4 24.44 14.30 28.71
N MET A 5 25.29 13.28 28.68
CA MET A 5 26.23 13.05 27.59
C MET A 5 25.46 12.97 26.27
N GLU A 6 25.69 13.92 25.38
CA GLU A 6 25.15 13.90 24.03
C GLU A 6 25.87 12.80 23.23
N GLU A 7 25.29 11.60 23.22
CA GLU A 7 25.91 10.42 22.62
C GLU A 7 25.84 10.43 21.09
N THR A 8 26.97 10.16 20.45
CA THR A 8 27.02 9.79 19.03
C THR A 8 26.20 8.53 18.78
N LYS A 9 25.29 8.54 17.80
CA LYS A 9 24.48 7.36 17.41
C LYS A 9 24.91 6.83 16.06
N THR A 10 25.03 5.51 15.94
CA THR A 10 25.32 4.85 14.65
C THR A 10 24.34 3.69 14.43
N THR A 11 23.93 3.48 13.18
CA THR A 11 23.15 2.31 12.77
C THR A 11 23.57 1.86 11.38
N SER A 12 23.73 0.56 11.22
CA SER A 12 23.97 -0.11 9.94
C SER A 12 22.72 -0.86 9.53
N LEU A 13 22.29 -0.65 8.29
CA LEU A 13 21.11 -1.29 7.72
C LEU A 13 21.51 -2.05 6.46
N TYR A 14 20.98 -3.25 6.32
CA TYR A 14 21.31 -4.13 5.21
C TYR A 14 20.07 -4.40 4.38
N TYR A 15 20.27 -4.45 3.07
CA TYR A 15 19.23 -4.82 2.11
C TYR A 15 19.82 -5.80 1.12
N ARG A 16 19.15 -6.94 0.98
CA ARG A 16 19.52 -7.96 0.01
C ARG A 16 18.28 -8.29 -0.80
N GLU A 17 18.36 -8.10 -2.12
CA GLU A 17 17.33 -8.49 -3.09
C GLU A 17 17.94 -8.73 -4.48
N GLY A 18 17.79 -9.95 -5.01
CA GLY A 18 18.47 -10.39 -6.23
C GLY A 18 20.00 -10.20 -6.15
N SER A 19 20.61 -9.57 -7.16
CA SER A 19 22.04 -9.21 -7.16
C SER A 19 22.37 -7.97 -6.33
N SER A 20 21.35 -7.26 -5.83
CA SER A 20 21.54 -6.12 -4.94
C SER A 20 21.85 -6.62 -3.55
N ASP A 21 23.11 -6.49 -3.17
CA ASP A 21 23.56 -6.63 -1.81
C ASP A 21 24.06 -5.28 -1.32
N LYS A 22 23.27 -4.58 -0.52
CA LYS A 22 23.49 -3.17 -0.18
C LYS A 22 23.57 -2.98 1.32
N GLU A 23 24.45 -2.08 1.71
CA GLU A 23 24.51 -1.57 3.07
C GLU A 23 24.27 -0.06 3.08
N TYR A 24 23.67 0.40 4.17
CA TYR A 24 23.32 1.79 4.41
C TYR A 24 23.59 2.11 5.87
N HIS A 25 24.60 2.91 6.12
CA HIS A 25 25.02 3.34 7.45
C HIS A 25 24.58 4.78 7.68
N VAL A 26 24.06 5.05 8.87
CA VAL A 26 23.71 6.38 9.35
C VAL A 26 24.48 6.64 10.63
N ARG A 27 25.12 7.80 10.73
CA ARG A 27 25.87 8.25 11.91
C ARG A 27 25.42 9.66 12.28
N LEU A 28 25.09 9.85 13.55
CA LEU A 28 24.90 11.14 14.18
C LEU A 28 26.17 11.42 14.99
N GLU A 29 26.87 12.50 14.65
CA GLU A 29 28.14 12.86 15.27
C GLU A 29 28.24 14.37 15.54
N ALA A 30 29.00 14.73 16.58
CA ALA A 30 29.27 16.11 16.91
C ALA A 30 30.22 16.73 15.87
N LYS A 31 29.93 17.97 15.46
CA LYS A 31 30.77 18.77 14.57
C LYS A 31 30.60 20.25 14.88
N ASP A 32 31.72 20.94 15.09
CA ASP A 32 31.76 22.33 15.57
C ASP A 32 30.91 22.49 16.86
N ASN A 33 30.00 23.46 16.91
CA ASN A 33 29.10 23.69 18.06
C ASN A 33 27.73 22.99 17.89
N GLY A 34 27.65 21.89 17.14
CA GLY A 34 26.40 21.15 16.92
C GLY A 34 26.61 19.72 16.45
N PHE A 35 25.59 19.14 15.80
CA PHE A 35 25.57 17.77 15.34
C PHE A 35 25.28 17.68 13.84
N VAL A 36 25.87 16.69 13.18
CA VAL A 36 25.61 16.36 11.78
C VAL A 36 25.18 14.92 11.64
N VAL A 37 24.37 14.63 10.62
CA VAL A 37 23.93 13.27 10.29
C VAL A 37 24.59 12.84 8.99
N ASN A 38 25.56 11.95 9.09
CA ASN A 38 26.30 11.39 7.97
C ASN A 38 25.73 10.04 7.53
N ILE A 39 25.85 9.77 6.24
CA ILE A 39 25.43 8.53 5.62
C ILE A 39 26.58 7.93 4.81
N ALA A 40 26.61 6.60 4.75
CA ALA A 40 27.42 5.84 3.81
C ALA A 40 26.56 4.74 3.21
N TYR A 41 26.59 4.56 1.88
CA TYR A 41 25.74 3.60 1.20
C TYR A 41 26.36 3.07 -0.07
N GLY A 42 26.01 1.84 -0.43
CA GLY A 42 26.56 1.19 -1.61
C GLY A 42 26.36 -0.31 -1.58
N ARG A 43 27.03 -1.01 -2.49
CA ARG A 43 27.05 -2.47 -2.49
C ARG A 43 27.91 -2.94 -1.32
N ARG A 44 27.43 -3.91 -0.53
CA ARG A 44 28.16 -4.48 0.61
C ARG A 44 29.49 -5.06 0.14
N GLY A 45 30.58 -4.72 0.83
CA GLY A 45 31.94 -5.14 0.46
C GLY A 45 32.59 -4.33 -0.67
N SER A 46 31.99 -3.22 -1.10
CA SER A 46 32.58 -2.28 -2.07
C SER A 46 32.85 -0.92 -1.43
N THR A 47 33.55 -0.02 -2.15
CA THR A 47 33.72 1.37 -1.71
C THR A 47 32.36 2.07 -1.62
N LEU A 48 31.99 2.54 -0.43
CA LEU A 48 30.70 3.19 -0.18
C LEU A 48 30.70 4.65 -0.61
N SER A 49 29.59 5.09 -1.19
CA SER A 49 29.29 6.51 -1.41
C SER A 49 28.89 7.15 -0.10
N THR A 50 29.41 8.35 0.19
CA THR A 50 29.15 9.06 1.44
C THR A 50 28.40 10.37 1.22
N GLY A 51 27.80 10.91 2.28
CA GLY A 51 27.19 12.24 2.25
C GLY A 51 26.67 12.68 3.61
N THR A 52 26.39 13.96 3.74
CA THR A 52 25.84 14.58 4.96
C THR A 52 24.39 15.00 4.69
N LYS A 53 23.48 14.67 5.61
CA LYS A 53 22.04 14.97 5.51
C LYS A 53 21.63 16.27 6.19
N THR A 54 22.58 16.95 6.81
CA THR A 54 22.48 18.28 7.41
C THR A 54 23.36 19.25 6.62
N HIS A 55 22.81 20.38 6.17
CA HIS A 55 23.57 21.39 5.41
C HIS A 55 24.60 22.13 6.30
N SER A 56 24.30 22.28 7.58
CA SER A 56 25.17 22.82 8.64
C SER A 56 24.93 22.03 9.94
N PRO A 57 25.81 22.12 10.95
CA PRO A 57 25.55 21.54 12.27
C PRO A 57 24.22 22.04 12.86
N VAL A 58 23.46 21.14 13.48
CA VAL A 58 22.15 21.40 14.11
C VAL A 58 22.16 20.96 15.58
N TYR A 59 21.15 21.36 16.36
CA TYR A 59 20.97 20.85 17.73
C TYR A 59 20.72 19.34 17.75
N TYR A 60 21.09 18.68 18.84
CA TYR A 60 21.02 17.23 18.99
C TYR A 60 19.63 16.66 18.66
N ASP A 61 18.55 17.25 19.18
CA ASP A 61 17.19 16.77 18.95
C ASP A 61 16.80 16.81 17.46
N ALA A 62 17.21 17.86 16.75
CA ALA A 62 16.98 17.98 15.31
C ALA A 62 17.79 16.93 14.54
N ALA A 63 19.04 16.68 14.94
CA ALA A 63 19.86 15.62 14.35
C ALA A 63 19.28 14.23 14.61
N LEU A 64 18.74 13.98 15.81
CA LEU A 64 18.10 12.72 16.20
C LEU A 64 16.85 12.44 15.36
N LEU A 65 15.99 13.44 15.15
CA LEU A 65 14.81 13.31 14.28
C LEU A 65 15.20 12.96 12.84
N ILE A 66 16.27 13.57 12.31
CA ILE A 66 16.78 13.26 10.98
C ILE A 66 17.30 11.82 10.93
N PHE A 67 18.07 11.41 11.94
CA PHE A 67 18.60 10.05 12.07
C PHE A 67 17.47 9.01 12.07
N GLU A 68 16.49 9.17 12.96
CA GLU A 68 15.37 8.23 13.10
C GLU A 68 14.49 8.18 11.86
N ARG A 69 14.26 9.33 11.21
CA ARG A 69 13.54 9.39 9.93
C ARG A 69 14.26 8.58 8.86
N LEU A 70 15.57 8.74 8.71
CA LEU A 70 16.36 7.99 7.73
C LEU A 70 16.31 6.48 8.00
N VAL A 71 16.42 6.07 9.27
CA VAL A 71 16.32 4.66 9.65
C VAL A 71 14.93 4.10 9.31
N ARG A 72 13.86 4.84 9.64
CA ARG A 72 12.47 4.46 9.36
C ARG A 72 12.18 4.35 7.87
N GLU A 73 12.60 5.33 7.08
CA GLU A 73 12.46 5.31 5.61
C GLU A 73 13.19 4.11 4.98
N LYS A 74 14.37 3.75 5.51
CA LYS A 74 15.14 2.61 5.01
C LYS A 74 14.50 1.28 5.41
N ARG A 75 14.00 1.17 6.63
CA ARG A 75 13.20 0.01 7.07
C ARG A 75 11.95 -0.18 6.22
N ALA A 76 11.24 0.90 5.91
CA ALA A 76 10.09 0.87 4.99
C ALA A 76 10.45 0.41 3.57
N LYS A 77 11.72 0.59 3.17
CA LYS A 77 12.29 0.11 1.89
C LYS A 77 12.89 -1.30 2.00
N GLY A 78 12.63 -2.03 3.09
CA GLY A 78 13.07 -3.41 3.28
C GLY A 78 14.49 -3.57 3.84
N TYR A 79 15.11 -2.48 4.34
CA TYR A 79 16.40 -2.61 5.02
C TYR A 79 16.22 -3.07 6.48
N THR A 80 17.12 -3.91 6.98
CA THR A 80 17.03 -4.50 8.33
C THR A 80 18.30 -4.26 9.15
N THR A 81 18.18 -4.26 10.48
CA THR A 81 19.29 -4.01 11.43
C THR A 81 20.17 -5.23 11.71
N GLY A 82 19.81 -6.41 11.21
CA GLY A 82 20.68 -7.58 11.20
C GLY A 82 21.30 -7.81 9.82
N PRO A 83 22.50 -8.41 9.72
CA PRO A 83 23.03 -8.93 8.46
C PRO A 83 22.10 -9.99 7.81
N THR A 84 21.07 -10.45 8.54
CA THR A 84 20.12 -11.53 8.27
C THR A 84 18.64 -11.11 8.44
N GLY A 85 18.23 -9.92 7.96
CA GLY A 85 16.83 -9.47 7.98
C GLY A 85 15.80 -10.51 7.54
N THR A 86 14.59 -10.49 8.13
CA THR A 86 13.51 -11.47 7.90
C THR A 86 13.34 -11.73 6.40
N PRO A 87 13.62 -12.95 5.93
CA PRO A 87 13.87 -13.17 4.52
C PRO A 87 12.55 -13.17 3.76
N TYR A 88 12.35 -12.16 2.92
CA TYR A 88 11.75 -12.46 1.62
C TYR A 88 12.71 -13.48 1.00
N GLN A 89 12.24 -14.72 0.77
CA GLN A 89 13.07 -15.65 0.01
C GLN A 89 13.19 -15.08 -1.39
N HIS A 90 14.40 -14.64 -1.72
CA HIS A 90 14.75 -14.28 -3.08
C HIS A 90 14.82 -15.55 -3.89
N THR A 91 13.97 -15.64 -4.90
CA THR A 91 14.30 -16.45 -6.06
C THR A 91 15.53 -15.83 -6.72
N GLU A 92 16.49 -16.65 -7.14
CA GLU A 92 17.67 -16.21 -7.92
C GLU A 92 17.29 -15.44 -9.22
N GLN A 93 16.00 -15.43 -9.57
CA GLN A 93 15.36 -14.87 -10.75
C GLN A 93 14.58 -13.55 -10.52
N ALA A 94 14.83 -12.83 -9.41
CA ALA A 94 14.12 -11.57 -9.13
C ALA A 94 14.23 -10.55 -10.30
N ALA A 95 13.11 -9.92 -10.66
CA ALA A 95 12.92 -9.06 -11.83
C ALA A 95 12.93 -9.74 -13.22
N GLN A 96 12.94 -11.08 -13.29
CA GLN A 96 12.65 -11.80 -14.53
C GLN A 96 11.18 -11.62 -14.94
N VAL A 97 10.93 -11.55 -16.25
CA VAL A 97 9.58 -11.57 -16.83
C VAL A 97 8.97 -12.95 -16.58
N SER A 98 7.86 -13.00 -15.85
CA SER A 98 7.25 -14.27 -15.41
C SER A 98 6.38 -14.95 -16.46
N GLY A 99 5.97 -14.21 -17.50
CA GLY A 99 4.95 -14.61 -18.47
C GLY A 99 3.51 -14.45 -17.97
N LEU A 100 3.31 -13.97 -16.74
CA LEU A 100 1.99 -13.76 -16.14
C LEU A 100 1.78 -12.28 -15.83
N LEU A 101 0.59 -11.78 -16.18
CA LEU A 101 0.15 -10.42 -15.86
C LEU A 101 -1.20 -10.47 -15.17
N PRO A 102 -1.41 -9.64 -14.13
CA PRO A 102 -2.70 -9.60 -13.49
C PRO A 102 -3.75 -8.88 -14.36
N GLN A 103 -5.01 -9.27 -14.20
CA GLN A 103 -6.17 -8.53 -14.70
C GLN A 103 -6.36 -7.26 -13.85
N LEU A 104 -6.50 -6.13 -14.52
CA LEU A 104 -6.58 -4.80 -13.92
C LEU A 104 -7.97 -4.20 -14.10
N LEU A 105 -8.42 -3.48 -13.08
CA LEU A 105 -9.80 -3.02 -12.95
C LEU A 105 -9.95 -1.56 -13.37
N ASN A 106 -11.09 -1.26 -13.99
CA ASN A 106 -11.54 0.11 -14.25
C ASN A 106 -12.37 0.66 -13.08
N PRO A 107 -12.23 1.96 -12.75
CA PRO A 107 -13.06 2.59 -11.74
C PRO A 107 -14.50 2.75 -12.23
N ILE A 108 -15.45 2.78 -11.29
CA ILE A 108 -16.86 3.09 -11.53
C ILE A 108 -17.39 4.08 -10.50
N GLU A 109 -18.46 4.78 -10.86
CA GLU A 109 -19.14 5.76 -10.00
C GLU A 109 -20.25 5.12 -9.15
N GLU A 110 -20.74 5.85 -8.15
CA GLU A 110 -21.73 5.33 -7.19
C GLU A 110 -23.05 4.89 -7.85
N THR A 111 -23.46 5.52 -8.95
CA THR A 111 -24.66 5.10 -9.69
C THR A 111 -24.51 3.72 -10.31
N GLU A 112 -23.32 3.39 -10.83
CA GLU A 112 -23.02 2.07 -11.37
C GLU A 112 -22.92 1.02 -10.26
N VAL A 113 -22.41 1.40 -9.07
CA VAL A 113 -22.38 0.50 -7.91
C VAL A 113 -23.78 -0.03 -7.60
N LEU A 114 -24.80 0.85 -7.51
CA LEU A 114 -26.17 0.43 -7.21
C LEU A 114 -26.73 -0.56 -8.26
N GLN A 115 -26.41 -0.35 -9.53
CA GLN A 115 -26.81 -1.27 -10.61
C GLN A 115 -26.13 -2.64 -10.46
N LEU A 116 -24.85 -2.68 -10.14
CA LEU A 116 -24.09 -3.93 -9.97
C LEU A 116 -24.44 -4.66 -8.66
N ILE A 117 -24.84 -3.95 -7.61
CA ILE A 117 -25.42 -4.55 -6.40
C ILE A 117 -26.72 -5.28 -6.76
N ALA A 118 -27.58 -4.70 -7.60
CA ALA A 118 -28.83 -5.34 -8.00
C ALA A 118 -28.65 -6.52 -8.99
N ASP A 119 -27.57 -6.54 -9.79
CA ASP A 119 -27.37 -7.55 -10.85
C ASP A 119 -26.72 -8.85 -10.31
N PRO A 120 -27.42 -10.00 -10.29
CA PRO A 120 -26.88 -11.26 -9.78
C PRO A 120 -25.79 -11.87 -10.66
N ARG A 121 -25.54 -11.32 -11.86
CA ARG A 121 -24.46 -11.76 -12.75
C ARG A 121 -23.09 -11.23 -12.32
N TRP A 122 -23.07 -10.33 -11.33
CA TRP A 122 -21.86 -9.73 -10.76
C TRP A 122 -21.68 -10.14 -9.31
N ALA A 123 -20.51 -10.69 -9.03
CA ALA A 123 -20.00 -10.85 -7.67
C ALA A 123 -19.41 -9.55 -7.14
N MET A 124 -19.50 -9.33 -5.84
CA MET A 124 -18.82 -8.27 -5.11
C MET A 124 -17.81 -8.88 -4.13
N GLN A 125 -16.62 -8.28 -4.05
CA GLN A 125 -15.58 -8.60 -3.07
C GLN A 125 -15.10 -7.32 -2.39
N GLU A 126 -14.52 -7.43 -1.19
CA GLU A 126 -13.78 -6.32 -0.58
C GLU A 126 -12.60 -5.93 -1.46
N LYS A 127 -12.34 -4.63 -1.59
CA LYS A 127 -11.10 -4.16 -2.19
C LYS A 127 -9.99 -4.14 -1.12
N MET A 128 -9.13 -5.15 -1.18
CA MET A 128 -7.95 -5.25 -0.32
C MET A 128 -6.91 -4.14 -0.65
N ASP A 129 -6.38 -3.50 0.39
CA ASP A 129 -5.38 -2.41 0.31
C ASP A 129 -3.99 -2.93 0.67
N GLY A 130 -3.26 -3.43 -0.32
CA GLY A 130 -1.94 -3.99 -0.13
C GLY A 130 -1.07 -3.91 -1.37
N LYS A 131 -0.28 -4.96 -1.58
CA LYS A 131 0.54 -5.15 -2.78
C LYS A 131 0.04 -6.35 -3.57
N ARG A 132 -0.44 -6.11 -4.78
CA ARG A 132 -0.81 -7.16 -5.74
C ARG A 132 0.30 -8.22 -5.89
N LEU A 133 -0.06 -9.49 -5.71
CA LEU A 133 0.84 -10.63 -5.80
C LEU A 133 0.13 -11.82 -6.48
N LEU A 134 0.63 -12.26 -7.63
CA LEU A 134 0.34 -13.62 -8.10
C LEU A 134 1.31 -14.56 -7.39
N LEU A 135 0.79 -15.62 -6.79
CA LEU A 135 1.61 -16.65 -6.13
C LEU A 135 1.60 -17.90 -7.00
N ARG A 136 2.76 -18.25 -7.57
CA ARG A 136 2.94 -19.44 -8.39
C ARG A 136 3.66 -20.52 -7.57
N LYS A 137 3.08 -21.73 -7.56
CA LYS A 137 3.69 -22.95 -7.01
C LYS A 137 3.77 -24.02 -8.08
N GLU A 138 4.98 -24.51 -8.34
CA GLU A 138 5.31 -25.59 -9.27
C GLU A 138 6.24 -26.59 -8.55
N GLY A 139 5.69 -27.72 -8.09
CA GLY A 139 6.37 -28.65 -7.20
C GLY A 139 6.83 -27.97 -5.91
N HIS A 140 8.14 -27.87 -5.73
CA HIS A 140 8.77 -27.19 -4.58
C HIS A 140 9.11 -25.72 -4.85
N ARG A 141 8.99 -25.25 -6.09
CA ARG A 141 9.29 -23.87 -6.47
C ARG A 141 8.07 -22.99 -6.19
N ILE A 142 8.25 -21.99 -5.32
CA ILE A 142 7.22 -21.01 -4.98
C ILE A 142 7.77 -19.61 -5.23
N GLU A 143 7.04 -18.81 -5.98
CA GLU A 143 7.47 -17.44 -6.29
C GLU A 143 6.29 -16.47 -6.38
N GLY A 144 6.62 -15.20 -6.17
CA GLY A 144 5.69 -14.08 -6.25
C GLY A 144 5.86 -13.34 -7.55
N ILE A 145 4.78 -12.80 -8.08
CA ILE A 145 4.80 -11.98 -9.29
C ILE A 145 4.01 -10.71 -9.02
N ASN A 146 4.64 -9.56 -9.23
CA ASN A 146 4.02 -8.27 -8.93
C ASN A 146 3.08 -7.80 -10.05
N LYS A 147 2.45 -6.62 -9.83
CA LYS A 147 1.57 -5.96 -10.81
C LYS A 147 2.15 -5.78 -12.23
N LYS A 148 3.48 -5.71 -12.36
CA LYS A 148 4.19 -5.52 -13.63
C LYS A 148 4.57 -6.85 -14.32
N GLY A 149 4.20 -7.99 -13.75
CA GLY A 149 4.57 -9.30 -14.28
C GLY A 149 6.03 -9.70 -14.01
N LEU A 150 6.65 -9.10 -13.00
CA LEU A 150 8.03 -9.40 -12.62
C LEU A 150 8.06 -10.30 -11.40
N VAL A 151 8.96 -11.28 -11.41
CA VAL A 151 9.22 -12.13 -10.23
C VAL A 151 9.75 -11.27 -9.09
N VAL A 152 9.16 -11.45 -7.91
CA VAL A 152 9.48 -10.75 -6.66
C VAL A 152 9.50 -11.74 -5.51
N GLY A 153 10.19 -11.39 -4.42
CA GLY A 153 10.13 -12.21 -3.22
C GLY A 153 8.72 -12.25 -2.61
N VAL A 154 8.52 -13.23 -1.75
CA VAL A 154 7.25 -13.50 -1.06
C VAL A 154 7.54 -13.60 0.45
N PRO A 155 6.62 -13.17 1.34
CA PRO A 155 6.74 -13.42 2.76
C PRO A 155 6.97 -14.91 3.05
N ALA A 156 7.94 -15.23 3.93
CA ALA A 156 8.28 -16.61 4.27
C ALA A 156 7.09 -17.40 4.86
N THR A 157 6.18 -16.73 5.58
CA THR A 157 4.92 -17.28 6.10
C THR A 157 4.01 -17.76 4.97
N VAL A 158 3.83 -16.94 3.94
CA VAL A 158 3.05 -17.28 2.73
C VAL A 158 3.71 -18.42 1.97
N ILE A 159 5.04 -18.43 1.81
CA ILE A 159 5.76 -19.53 1.17
C ILE A 159 5.55 -20.84 1.93
N LYS A 160 5.73 -20.82 3.26
CA LYS A 160 5.53 -22.00 4.11
C LYS A 160 4.10 -22.53 3.94
N THR A 161 3.10 -21.67 4.10
CA THR A 161 1.69 -22.06 3.94
C THR A 161 1.38 -22.57 2.53
N ALA A 162 1.94 -21.97 1.47
CA ALA A 162 1.78 -22.47 0.11
C ALA A 162 2.46 -23.83 -0.11
N SER A 163 3.58 -24.10 0.55
CA SER A 163 4.28 -25.39 0.45
C SER A 163 3.48 -26.55 1.06
N GLU A 164 2.64 -26.25 2.04
CA GLU A 164 1.75 -27.20 2.71
C GLU A 164 0.48 -27.49 1.88
N LEU A 165 0.14 -26.62 0.92
CA LEU A 165 -0.97 -26.85 -0.01
C LEU A 165 -0.57 -27.85 -1.10
N GLY A 166 -1.45 -28.83 -1.31
CA GLY A 166 -1.29 -29.84 -2.36
C GLY A 166 -1.43 -29.25 -3.76
N GLY A 167 -0.72 -29.85 -4.71
CA GLY A 167 -0.82 -29.50 -6.13
C GLY A 167 -0.03 -28.28 -6.56
N ASP A 168 -0.08 -28.04 -7.87
CA ASP A 168 0.53 -26.88 -8.53
C ASP A 168 -0.54 -25.86 -8.85
N PHE A 169 -0.27 -24.58 -8.58
CA PHE A 169 -1.29 -23.54 -8.72
C PHE A 169 -0.70 -22.16 -9.00
N VAL A 170 -1.55 -21.29 -9.53
CA VAL A 170 -1.30 -19.84 -9.60
C VAL A 170 -2.47 -19.11 -8.96
N LEU A 171 -2.25 -18.57 -7.75
CA LEU A 171 -3.21 -17.71 -7.07
C LEU A 171 -3.05 -16.26 -7.52
N ASP A 172 -4.15 -15.53 -7.58
CA ASP A 172 -4.14 -14.08 -7.70
C ASP A 172 -4.68 -13.47 -6.40
N GLY A 173 -3.89 -12.60 -5.77
CA GLY A 173 -4.19 -12.07 -4.46
C GLY A 173 -3.54 -10.72 -4.15
N GLU A 174 -3.84 -10.20 -2.96
CA GLU A 174 -3.24 -9.00 -2.41
C GLU A 174 -2.43 -9.38 -1.16
N CYS A 175 -1.14 -9.04 -1.14
CA CYS A 175 -0.29 -9.23 0.03
C CYS A 175 -0.46 -8.05 0.99
N ILE A 176 -0.83 -8.34 2.24
CA ILE A 176 -0.95 -7.38 3.34
C ILE A 176 -0.19 -7.97 4.52
N GLY A 177 0.80 -7.23 5.03
CA GLY A 177 1.70 -7.76 6.06
C GLY A 177 2.37 -9.07 5.63
N ASP A 178 2.15 -10.12 6.41
CA ASP A 178 2.64 -11.49 6.20
C ASP A 178 1.54 -12.46 5.71
N HIS A 179 0.41 -11.92 5.24
CA HIS A 179 -0.72 -12.64 4.69
C HIS A 179 -0.92 -12.38 3.19
N LEU A 180 -1.39 -13.41 2.47
CA LEU A 180 -1.92 -13.29 1.12
C LEU A 180 -3.44 -13.42 1.14
N HIS A 181 -4.14 -12.40 0.67
CA HIS A 181 -5.59 -12.41 0.47
C HIS A 181 -5.89 -12.81 -0.97
N ALA A 182 -6.15 -14.09 -1.21
CA ALA A 182 -6.42 -14.68 -2.51
C ALA A 182 -7.87 -14.43 -2.96
N PHE A 183 -8.06 -14.00 -4.20
CA PHE A 183 -9.38 -13.67 -4.76
C PHE A 183 -9.65 -14.24 -6.16
N ASP A 184 -8.69 -14.95 -6.76
CA ASP A 184 -8.85 -15.69 -8.02
C ASP A 184 -7.82 -16.84 -8.10
N LEU A 185 -8.06 -17.81 -9.00
CA LEU A 185 -7.19 -18.96 -9.27
C LEU A 185 -7.02 -19.13 -10.78
N LEU A 186 -5.79 -19.05 -11.27
CA LEU A 186 -5.49 -18.99 -12.71
C LEU A 186 -5.01 -20.31 -13.29
N PHE A 187 -4.49 -21.20 -12.44
CA PHE A 187 -3.97 -22.51 -12.83
C PHE A 187 -4.12 -23.47 -11.67
N LEU A 188 -4.43 -24.74 -11.95
CA LEU A 188 -4.47 -25.81 -10.97
C LEU A 188 -4.11 -27.15 -11.63
N ASN A 189 -3.09 -27.85 -11.12
CA ASN A 189 -2.72 -29.23 -11.47
C ASN A 189 -2.68 -29.52 -12.99
N GLY A 190 -1.97 -28.69 -13.75
CA GLY A 190 -1.83 -28.87 -15.20
C GLY A 190 -2.91 -28.19 -16.04
N GLU A 191 -3.99 -27.70 -15.43
CA GLU A 191 -5.07 -26.99 -16.13
C GLU A 191 -4.91 -25.47 -16.02
N ASP A 192 -4.85 -24.80 -17.18
CA ASP A 192 -4.98 -23.34 -17.28
C ASP A 192 -6.46 -22.95 -17.16
N LEU A 193 -6.78 -22.23 -16.09
CA LEU A 193 -8.16 -21.87 -15.76
C LEU A 193 -8.56 -20.49 -16.31
N ARG A 194 -7.64 -19.73 -16.93
CA ARG A 194 -7.91 -18.36 -17.40
C ARG A 194 -9.06 -18.27 -18.40
N ALA A 195 -9.27 -19.30 -19.21
CA ALA A 195 -10.39 -19.37 -20.16
C ALA A 195 -11.74 -19.70 -19.49
N LYS A 196 -11.75 -20.22 -18.25
CA LYS A 196 -12.97 -20.57 -17.51
C LYS A 196 -13.62 -19.31 -16.92
N SER A 197 -14.92 -19.40 -16.63
CA SER A 197 -15.66 -18.34 -15.96
C SER A 197 -15.11 -18.03 -14.55
N TYR A 198 -15.22 -16.79 -14.10
CA TYR A 198 -14.80 -16.38 -12.76
C TYR A 198 -15.46 -17.23 -11.67
N HIS A 199 -16.75 -17.55 -11.82
CA HIS A 199 -17.45 -18.43 -10.90
C HIS A 199 -16.72 -19.78 -10.74
N HIS A 200 -16.34 -20.41 -11.85
CA HIS A 200 -15.64 -21.69 -11.82
C HIS A 200 -14.27 -21.58 -11.15
N ARG A 201 -13.50 -20.53 -11.48
CA ARG A 201 -12.19 -20.28 -10.86
C ARG A 201 -12.29 -20.05 -9.36
N TYR A 202 -13.29 -19.30 -8.91
CA TYR A 202 -13.51 -19.01 -7.49
C TYR A 202 -13.96 -20.24 -6.70
N VAL A 203 -14.81 -21.11 -7.26
CA VAL A 203 -15.17 -22.40 -6.64
C VAL A 203 -13.93 -23.30 -6.48
N LEU A 204 -13.07 -23.36 -7.49
CA LEU A 204 -11.82 -24.12 -7.39
C LEU A 204 -10.85 -23.52 -6.36
N LEU A 205 -10.79 -22.18 -6.25
CA LEU A 205 -10.04 -21.49 -5.20
C LEU A 205 -10.54 -21.86 -3.80
N LEU A 206 -11.87 -21.81 -3.60
CA LEU A 206 -12.52 -22.22 -2.35
C LEU A 206 -12.11 -23.65 -1.97
N ASN A 207 -12.22 -24.59 -2.91
CA ASN A 207 -11.89 -25.99 -2.67
C ASN A 207 -10.41 -26.17 -2.32
N LEU A 208 -9.51 -25.52 -3.06
CA LEU A 208 -8.05 -25.57 -2.81
C LEU A 208 -7.70 -25.10 -1.39
N LEU A 209 -8.30 -23.99 -0.94
CA LEU A 209 -8.00 -23.43 0.38
C LEU A 209 -8.76 -24.13 1.51
N ALA A 210 -9.93 -24.71 1.24
CA ALA A 210 -10.70 -25.47 2.23
C ALA A 210 -9.96 -26.75 2.68
N SER A 211 -9.22 -27.40 1.78
CA SER A 211 -8.50 -28.65 2.10
C SER A 211 -7.36 -28.49 3.10
N GLY A 212 -6.82 -27.27 3.27
CA GLY A 212 -5.66 -27.01 4.13
C GLY A 212 -5.88 -26.00 5.25
N LEU A 213 -7.01 -25.26 5.25
CA LEU A 213 -7.26 -24.10 6.13
C LEU A 213 -6.00 -23.23 6.35
N PRO A 214 -5.38 -22.75 5.25
CA PRO A 214 -4.06 -22.14 5.29
C PRO A 214 -4.03 -20.86 6.12
N LYS A 215 -3.19 -20.84 7.17
CA LYS A 215 -3.12 -19.72 8.13
C LYS A 215 -2.78 -18.38 7.47
N HIS A 216 -1.84 -18.37 6.53
CA HIS A 216 -1.32 -17.15 5.89
C HIS A 216 -1.83 -16.91 4.47
N ILE A 217 -2.73 -17.75 3.96
CA ILE A 217 -3.40 -17.53 2.67
C ILE A 217 -4.91 -17.52 2.92
N ARG A 218 -5.50 -16.33 2.94
CA ARG A 218 -6.91 -16.12 3.25
C ARG A 218 -7.70 -15.95 1.96
N ILE A 219 -8.88 -16.54 1.87
CA ILE A 219 -9.79 -16.25 0.77
C ILE A 219 -10.49 -14.91 1.00
N VAL A 220 -10.62 -14.10 -0.05
CA VAL A 220 -11.46 -12.90 -0.02
C VAL A 220 -12.90 -13.30 -0.30
N GLY A 221 -13.80 -12.98 0.64
CA GLY A 221 -15.23 -13.27 0.53
C GLY A 221 -15.86 -12.73 -0.77
N CYS A 222 -16.82 -13.48 -1.29
CA CYS A 222 -17.49 -13.21 -2.57
C CYS A 222 -19.01 -13.25 -2.37
N PHE A 223 -19.68 -12.15 -2.66
CA PHE A 223 -21.12 -11.96 -2.45
C PHE A 223 -21.81 -11.80 -3.80
N ILE A 224 -22.84 -12.63 -4.06
CA ILE A 224 -23.55 -12.68 -5.34
C ILE A 224 -25.00 -12.22 -5.20
N ASP A 225 -25.66 -12.60 -4.11
CA ASP A 225 -27.03 -12.19 -3.83
C ASP A 225 -27.13 -10.66 -3.58
N PRO A 226 -28.11 -9.95 -4.16
CA PRO A 226 -28.26 -8.51 -3.97
C PRO A 226 -28.41 -8.05 -2.51
N LEU A 227 -29.10 -8.82 -1.66
CA LEU A 227 -29.28 -8.49 -0.24
C LEU A 227 -27.96 -8.66 0.53
N ASP A 228 -27.22 -9.74 0.24
CA ASP A 228 -25.88 -9.95 0.80
C ASP A 228 -24.94 -8.84 0.36
N LYS A 229 -24.91 -8.51 -0.94
CA LYS A 229 -24.08 -7.43 -1.47
C LYS A 229 -24.40 -6.09 -0.80
N THR A 230 -25.67 -5.77 -0.60
CA THR A 230 -26.10 -4.55 0.10
C THR A 230 -25.59 -4.54 1.55
N SER A 231 -25.79 -5.64 2.28
CA SER A 231 -25.39 -5.77 3.69
C SER A 231 -23.88 -5.67 3.87
N TRP A 232 -23.12 -6.31 2.98
CA TRP A 232 -21.66 -6.27 3.00
C TRP A 232 -21.11 -4.93 2.54
N LEU A 233 -21.74 -4.23 1.59
CA LEU A 233 -21.38 -2.86 1.23
C LEU A 233 -21.45 -1.93 2.44
N HIS A 234 -22.55 -1.97 3.20
CA HIS A 234 -22.68 -1.19 4.44
C HIS A 234 -21.62 -1.58 5.48
N THR A 235 -21.32 -2.87 5.60
CA THR A 235 -20.29 -3.36 6.52
C THR A 235 -18.90 -2.88 6.13
N PHE A 236 -18.52 -2.96 4.85
CA PHE A 236 -17.23 -2.48 4.37
C PHE A 236 -17.07 -0.97 4.51
N LYS A 237 -18.12 -0.17 4.24
CA LYS A 237 -18.12 1.28 4.51
C LYS A 237 -17.91 1.57 6.00
N ARG A 238 -18.64 0.88 6.90
CA ARG A 238 -18.51 1.05 8.36
C ARG A 238 -17.13 0.64 8.88
N GLN A 239 -16.56 -0.41 8.31
CA GLN A 239 -15.21 -0.89 8.63
C GLN A 239 -14.09 -0.05 7.97
N LYS A 240 -14.44 0.97 7.18
CA LYS A 240 -13.47 1.83 6.46
C LYS A 240 -12.53 1.02 5.56
N ALA A 241 -13.07 0.00 4.89
CA ALA A 241 -12.36 -0.71 3.84
C ALA A 241 -11.98 0.26 2.70
N GLU A 242 -10.98 -0.08 1.88
CA GLU A 242 -10.58 0.79 0.76
C GLU A 242 -11.70 0.94 -0.29
N GLY A 243 -12.56 -0.06 -0.40
CA GLY A 243 -13.66 -0.07 -1.34
C GLY A 243 -14.16 -1.47 -1.63
N ILE A 244 -14.77 -1.61 -2.79
CA ILE A 244 -15.30 -2.87 -3.32
C ILE A 244 -14.84 -3.12 -4.75
N VAL A 245 -14.83 -4.39 -5.12
CA VAL A 245 -14.53 -4.90 -6.45
C VAL A 245 -15.73 -5.68 -6.95
N PHE A 246 -16.15 -5.42 -8.19
CA PHE A 246 -17.14 -6.23 -8.90
C PHE A 246 -16.47 -7.09 -9.95
N LYS A 247 -16.88 -8.35 -10.05
CA LYS A 247 -16.40 -9.32 -11.04
C LYS A 247 -17.58 -9.99 -11.73
N ARG A 248 -17.56 -9.99 -13.07
CA ARG A 248 -18.58 -10.66 -13.87
C ARG A 248 -18.40 -12.17 -13.78
N LEU A 249 -19.43 -12.88 -13.29
CA LEU A 249 -19.36 -14.30 -12.95
C LEU A 249 -19.02 -15.22 -14.12
N ASP A 250 -19.55 -14.91 -15.31
CA ASP A 250 -19.35 -15.69 -16.54
C ASP A 250 -18.01 -15.40 -17.25
N SER A 251 -17.24 -14.41 -16.78
CA SER A 251 -16.12 -13.88 -17.57
C SER A 251 -14.82 -14.68 -17.45
N PRO A 252 -14.06 -14.81 -18.56
CA PRO A 252 -12.69 -15.31 -18.52
C PRO A 252 -11.75 -14.30 -17.85
N TYR A 253 -10.57 -14.77 -17.46
CA TYR A 253 -9.49 -13.93 -16.97
C TYR A 253 -8.74 -13.27 -18.13
N THR A 254 -8.79 -11.95 -18.20
CA THR A 254 -8.10 -11.18 -19.25
C THR A 254 -7.00 -10.33 -18.64
N PRO A 255 -5.70 -10.65 -18.85
CA PRO A 255 -4.60 -9.87 -18.31
C PRO A 255 -4.61 -8.40 -18.77
N GLY A 256 -4.13 -7.50 -17.91
CA GLY A 256 -4.08 -6.07 -18.21
C GLY A 256 -5.40 -5.35 -17.94
N ARG A 257 -5.47 -4.07 -18.38
CA ARG A 257 -6.63 -3.20 -18.15
C ARG A 257 -7.36 -2.95 -19.48
N PRO A 258 -8.68 -3.22 -19.58
CA PRO A 258 -9.49 -2.77 -20.71
C PRO A 258 -9.53 -1.25 -20.82
N ASN A 259 -9.67 -0.70 -22.02
CA ASN A 259 -9.70 0.76 -22.23
C ASN A 259 -10.85 1.46 -21.47
N SER A 260 -12.01 0.80 -21.39
CA SER A 260 -13.17 1.24 -20.61
C SER A 260 -13.98 0.01 -20.16
N GLY A 261 -14.76 0.17 -19.09
CA GLY A 261 -15.61 -0.91 -18.56
C GLY A 261 -14.84 -2.21 -18.32
N GLY A 262 -15.36 -3.32 -18.85
CA GLY A 262 -14.74 -4.64 -18.74
C GLY A 262 -15.38 -5.50 -17.65
N SER A 263 -14.87 -6.73 -17.48
CA SER A 263 -15.46 -7.73 -16.57
C SER A 263 -15.04 -7.62 -15.11
N GLN A 264 -14.14 -6.68 -14.79
CA GLN A 264 -13.75 -6.36 -13.42
C GLN A 264 -13.71 -4.86 -13.19
N LEU A 265 -14.48 -4.41 -12.21
CA LEU A 265 -14.73 -3.01 -11.91
C LEU A 265 -14.43 -2.75 -10.43
N LYS A 266 -14.06 -1.52 -10.07
CA LYS A 266 -13.79 -1.17 -8.68
C LYS A 266 -14.42 0.16 -8.31
N HIS A 267 -14.87 0.25 -7.07
CA HIS A 267 -15.30 1.50 -6.47
C HIS A 267 -14.55 1.69 -5.16
N LYS A 268 -13.78 2.78 -5.04
CA LYS A 268 -13.08 3.10 -3.79
C LYS A 268 -14.00 3.94 -2.91
N PHE A 269 -13.99 3.67 -1.62
CA PHE A 269 -14.65 4.56 -0.67
C PHE A 269 -13.73 5.75 -0.42
N VAL A 270 -14.26 6.95 -0.65
CA VAL A 270 -13.55 8.22 -0.51
C VAL A 270 -14.28 9.07 0.50
N ALA A 271 -13.53 9.80 1.31
CA ALA A 271 -14.03 10.87 2.14
C ALA A 271 -13.68 12.22 1.48
N THR A 272 -14.40 13.27 1.86
CA THR A 272 -14.04 14.64 1.54
C THR A 272 -13.90 15.44 2.82
N LEU A 273 -13.06 16.48 2.78
CA LEU A 273 -12.93 17.45 3.84
C LEU A 273 -12.58 18.81 3.26
N SER A 274 -12.90 19.85 4.02
CA SER A 274 -12.38 21.20 3.79
C SER A 274 -11.12 21.42 4.63
N ALA A 275 -10.06 21.91 3.99
CA ALA A 275 -8.77 22.19 4.61
C ALA A 275 -8.24 23.58 4.25
N VAL A 276 -7.45 24.17 5.14
CA VAL A 276 -6.80 25.46 4.89
C VAL A 276 -5.45 25.22 4.22
N VAL A 277 -5.12 26.02 3.21
CA VAL A 277 -3.78 26.04 2.62
C VAL A 277 -2.79 26.66 3.59
N ALA A 278 -1.86 25.85 4.09
CA ALA A 278 -0.78 26.27 4.98
C ALA A 278 0.40 26.90 4.22
N LYS A 279 0.70 26.34 3.05
CA LYS A 279 1.86 26.71 2.24
C LYS A 279 1.65 26.32 0.77
N VAL A 280 2.13 27.16 -0.14
CA VAL A 280 2.31 26.81 -1.55
C VAL A 280 3.73 26.25 -1.76
N ASN A 281 3.84 25.07 -2.39
CA ASN A 281 5.13 24.41 -2.60
C ASN A 281 5.79 24.85 -3.92
N THR A 282 7.06 24.47 -4.11
CA THR A 282 7.80 24.70 -5.36
C THR A 282 7.20 23.94 -6.54
N GLN A 283 6.76 22.70 -6.32
CA GLN A 283 5.96 21.95 -7.29
C GLN A 283 4.50 22.42 -7.24
N ARG A 284 3.68 22.13 -8.26
CA ARG A 284 2.24 22.45 -8.29
C ARG A 284 1.45 21.65 -7.25
N SER A 285 1.64 21.97 -5.98
CA SER A 285 1.00 21.37 -4.84
C SER A 285 0.94 22.37 -3.68
N VAL A 286 0.02 22.13 -2.77
CA VAL A 286 -0.13 22.92 -1.55
C VAL A 286 -0.08 22.02 -0.32
N GLN A 287 0.47 22.54 0.76
CA GLN A 287 0.42 21.91 2.07
C GLN A 287 -0.89 22.26 2.75
N LEU A 288 -1.54 21.26 3.34
CA LEU A 288 -2.83 21.39 3.98
C LEU A 288 -2.69 21.37 5.50
N ARG A 289 -3.56 22.10 6.18
CA ARG A 289 -3.70 22.06 7.63
C ARG A 289 -5.16 22.00 8.07
N LEU A 290 -5.38 21.36 9.20
CA LEU A 290 -6.66 21.30 9.91
C LEU A 290 -6.48 21.79 11.34
N LEU A 291 -7.56 22.29 11.93
CA LEU A 291 -7.60 22.79 13.30
C LEU A 291 -7.90 21.65 14.28
N ASN A 292 -7.13 21.55 15.35
CA ASN A 292 -7.39 20.73 16.51
C ASN A 292 -7.42 21.60 17.78
N HIS A 293 -7.54 20.96 18.96
CA HIS A 293 -7.59 21.66 20.24
C HIS A 293 -6.25 22.33 20.64
N GLU A 294 -5.14 21.91 20.06
CA GLU A 294 -3.79 22.44 20.27
C GLU A 294 -3.40 23.47 19.18
N GLY A 295 -4.25 23.69 18.18
CA GLY A 295 -4.02 24.61 17.07
C GLY A 295 -3.96 23.92 15.71
N TRP A 296 -3.10 24.41 14.82
CA TRP A 296 -3.02 23.94 13.44
C TRP A 296 -2.15 22.68 13.30
N GLN A 297 -2.73 21.61 12.77
CA GLN A 297 -2.04 20.37 12.42
C GLN A 297 -1.86 20.25 10.90
N ILE A 298 -0.64 19.94 10.45
CA ILE A 298 -0.37 19.64 9.04
C ILE A 298 -0.89 18.25 8.68
N VAL A 299 -1.64 18.15 7.59
CA VAL A 299 -2.25 16.88 7.12
C VAL A 299 -1.70 16.40 5.77
N GLY A 300 -0.57 16.96 5.35
CA GLY A 300 0.16 16.55 4.15
C GLY A 300 0.04 17.54 3.00
N ASN A 301 0.29 17.08 1.77
CA ASN A 301 0.24 17.90 0.56
C ASN A 301 -0.75 17.33 -0.45
N VAL A 302 -1.36 18.19 -1.24
CA VAL A 302 -2.19 17.82 -2.38
C VAL A 302 -1.67 18.46 -3.66
N ALA A 303 -1.59 17.68 -4.74
CA ALA A 303 -1.21 18.20 -6.05
C ALA A 303 -2.36 19.01 -6.66
N ILE A 304 -2.04 20.14 -7.30
CA ILE A 304 -3.01 21.00 -7.97
C ILE A 304 -3.02 20.66 -9.47
N PRO A 305 -4.15 20.18 -10.01
CA PRO A 305 -4.26 19.86 -11.42
C PRO A 305 -3.95 21.06 -12.34
N PRO A 306 -3.43 20.84 -13.56
CA PRO A 306 -3.07 21.92 -14.47
C PRO A 306 -4.22 22.86 -14.84
N ASN A 307 -5.46 22.36 -14.83
CA ASN A 307 -6.68 23.10 -15.14
C ASN A 307 -7.22 23.95 -13.98
N HIS A 308 -6.55 23.97 -12.83
CA HIS A 308 -6.90 24.84 -11.70
C HIS A 308 -5.79 25.87 -11.43
N SER A 309 -6.20 27.05 -10.94
CA SER A 309 -5.29 27.99 -10.29
C SER A 309 -4.71 27.39 -9.01
N ILE A 310 -3.49 27.78 -8.64
CA ILE A 310 -2.90 27.37 -7.36
C ILE A 310 -3.52 28.25 -6.27
N PRO A 311 -4.20 27.67 -5.27
CA PRO A 311 -4.85 28.44 -4.21
C PRO A 311 -3.80 29.13 -3.32
N GLY A 312 -4.14 30.33 -2.86
CA GLY A 312 -3.28 31.12 -1.98
C GLY A 312 -3.20 30.56 -0.55
N VAL A 313 -2.19 30.96 0.22
CA VAL A 313 -2.12 30.64 1.66
C VAL A 313 -3.31 31.24 2.39
N GLY A 314 -3.97 30.44 3.24
CA GLY A 314 -5.20 30.82 3.93
C GLY A 314 -6.48 30.52 3.16
N ALA A 315 -6.40 30.20 1.87
CA ALA A 315 -7.57 29.74 1.12
C ALA A 315 -8.07 28.40 1.67
N ILE A 316 -9.38 28.19 1.60
CA ILE A 316 -10.02 26.94 1.98
C ILE A 316 -10.26 26.13 0.73
N VAL A 317 -9.91 24.85 0.78
CA VAL A 317 -9.97 23.94 -0.35
C VAL A 317 -10.70 22.66 0.03
N GLU A 318 -11.49 22.15 -0.90
CA GLU A 318 -12.14 20.85 -0.76
C GLU A 318 -11.18 19.77 -1.28
N VAL A 319 -10.97 18.72 -0.48
CA VAL A 319 -10.05 17.63 -0.79
C VAL A 319 -10.75 16.30 -0.60
N ARG A 320 -10.73 15.49 -1.65
CA ARG A 320 -11.12 14.08 -1.60
C ARG A 320 -9.92 13.23 -1.23
N TYR A 321 -10.10 12.22 -0.38
CA TYR A 321 -9.03 11.33 0.05
C TYR A 321 -9.60 9.95 0.39
N LEU A 322 -8.75 8.92 0.51
CA LEU A 322 -9.22 7.58 0.87
C LEU A 322 -9.36 7.41 2.38
N TYR A 323 -8.31 7.75 3.11
CA TYR A 323 -8.27 7.74 4.57
C TYR A 323 -7.11 8.59 5.09
N ALA A 324 -7.09 8.86 6.39
CA ALA A 324 -5.98 9.48 7.09
C ALA A 324 -5.15 8.41 7.85
N TYR A 325 -3.84 8.62 7.94
CA TYR A 325 -2.97 7.85 8.84
C TYR A 325 -3.10 8.34 10.29
N PRO A 326 -2.62 7.60 11.30
CA PRO A 326 -2.68 8.02 12.70
C PRO A 326 -2.02 9.38 12.99
N ASP A 327 -1.05 9.80 12.17
CA ASP A 327 -0.41 11.13 12.25
C ASP A 327 -1.24 12.26 11.60
N GLY A 328 -2.41 11.93 11.05
CA GLY A 328 -3.34 12.83 10.37
C GLY A 328 -3.01 13.06 8.89
N SER A 329 -1.94 12.47 8.34
CA SER A 329 -1.61 12.65 6.94
C SER A 329 -2.62 11.96 6.02
N LEU A 330 -3.04 12.65 4.95
CA LEU A 330 -4.02 12.12 4.00
C LEU A 330 -3.40 11.13 3.02
N PHE A 331 -4.05 9.99 2.81
CA PHE A 331 -3.68 9.02 1.79
C PHE A 331 -4.43 9.25 0.48
N GLN A 332 -3.66 9.37 -0.61
CA GLN A 332 -4.13 9.69 -1.97
C GLN A 332 -5.08 10.91 -2.04
N PRO A 333 -4.68 12.09 -1.51
CA PRO A 333 -5.51 13.28 -1.60
C PRO A 333 -5.64 13.78 -3.04
N VAL A 334 -6.83 14.25 -3.40
CA VAL A 334 -7.21 14.82 -4.69
C VAL A 334 -7.91 16.15 -4.43
N TYR A 335 -7.37 17.21 -5.03
CA TYR A 335 -7.94 18.55 -4.94
C TYR A 335 -9.23 18.64 -5.77
N LEU A 336 -10.30 19.19 -5.18
CA LEU A 336 -11.60 19.38 -5.83
C LEU A 336 -11.92 20.84 -6.17
N GLY A 337 -11.31 21.81 -5.48
CA GLY A 337 -11.56 23.23 -5.71
C GLY A 337 -11.37 24.09 -4.47
N GLU A 338 -11.38 25.41 -4.64
CA GLU A 338 -11.51 26.37 -3.53
C GLU A 338 -12.96 26.47 -3.06
N ARG A 339 -13.16 26.70 -1.76
CA ARG A 339 -14.46 26.91 -1.12
C ARG A 339 -14.50 28.30 -0.50
N SER A 340 -15.43 29.13 -0.93
CA SER A 340 -15.67 30.47 -0.37
C SER A 340 -16.81 30.51 0.64
N ASP A 341 -17.53 29.40 0.78
CA ASP A 341 -18.74 29.21 1.58
C ASP A 341 -18.50 28.49 2.91
N VAL A 342 -17.25 28.12 3.21
CA VAL A 342 -16.84 27.40 4.42
C VAL A 342 -15.94 28.28 5.27
N GLY A 343 -16.13 28.26 6.58
CA GLY A 343 -15.31 28.96 7.57
C GLY A 343 -14.02 28.22 7.92
N VAL A 344 -13.02 28.95 8.40
CA VAL A 344 -11.72 28.38 8.83
C VAL A 344 -11.90 27.47 10.05
N GLU A 345 -12.83 27.81 10.92
CA GLU A 345 -13.25 27.08 12.12
C GLU A 345 -13.92 25.74 11.82
N GLU A 346 -14.42 25.54 10.59
CA GLU A 346 -15.00 24.28 10.13
C GLU A 346 -13.93 23.31 9.61
N CYS A 347 -12.72 23.81 9.33
CA CYS A 347 -11.61 23.01 8.82
C CYS A 347 -10.91 22.22 9.94
N VAL A 348 -11.64 21.34 10.63
CA VAL A 348 -11.19 20.63 11.85
C VAL A 348 -10.73 19.19 11.62
N VAL A 349 -9.84 18.70 12.48
CA VAL A 349 -9.28 17.33 12.48
C VAL A 349 -10.35 16.25 12.67
N SER A 350 -11.49 16.55 13.30
CA SER A 350 -12.60 15.59 13.46
C SER A 350 -13.26 15.17 12.13
N GLN A 351 -12.98 15.89 11.02
CA GLN A 351 -13.37 15.48 9.68
C GLN A 351 -12.59 14.24 9.17
N LEU A 352 -11.45 13.91 9.79
CA LEU A 352 -10.57 12.84 9.29
C LEU A 352 -11.20 11.46 9.47
N GLN A 353 -11.27 10.73 8.36
CA GLN A 353 -11.58 9.32 8.36
C GLN A 353 -10.30 8.49 8.37
N PHE A 354 -9.90 8.02 9.55
CA PHE A 354 -8.67 7.22 9.71
C PHE A 354 -8.73 5.84 9.07
N LYS A 355 -7.58 5.33 8.60
CA LYS A 355 -7.41 3.98 8.06
C LYS A 355 -7.91 2.93 9.07
N ARG A 356 -8.56 1.86 8.57
CA ARG A 356 -8.84 0.66 9.37
C ARG A 356 -7.53 0.10 9.94
N VAL A 357 -7.52 -0.22 11.23
CA VAL A 357 -6.46 -1.04 11.85
C VAL A 357 -6.86 -2.50 11.63
N THR A 358 -6.01 -3.29 10.99
CA THR A 358 -6.18 -4.74 10.86
C THR A 358 -5.31 -5.48 11.85
N GLU A 359 -5.65 -6.73 12.21
CA GLU A 359 -4.82 -7.58 13.09
C GLU A 359 -3.39 -7.75 12.54
N ASP A 360 -3.23 -7.66 11.22
CA ASP A 360 -1.96 -7.79 10.51
C ASP A 360 -1.10 -6.49 10.56
N ASP A 361 -1.62 -5.38 11.12
CA ASP A 361 -0.93 -4.09 11.29
C ASP A 361 -0.28 -3.91 12.68
N VAL A 362 -0.46 -4.86 13.61
CA VAL A 362 -0.06 -4.77 15.04
C VAL A 362 1.19 -5.61 15.34
#